data_AF-A0A1V6REE5-F1
#
_entry.id   AF-A0A1V6REE5-F1
#
_cell.length_a   1.000
_cell.length_b   1.000
_cell.length_c   1.000
_cell.angle_alpha   90.00
_cell.angle_beta   90.00
_cell.angle_gamma   90.00
#
_symmetry.space_group_name_H-M   'P 1'
#
loop_
_entity.id
_entity.type
_entity.pdbx_description
1 polymer ?
#
loop_
_entity_poly.entity_id
_entity_poly.type
_entity_poly.pdbx_seq_one_letter_code
_entity_poly.pdbx_strand_id
1 'polypeptide(L)'
;MEGKAQARYGPTEGEEQSIPVLTTKKAVSSWVHLLAGASGGMATAIVTSPLDVLRTRLQSDFYQPQNRGSDASSRPPQRSNHKTLRIINSIYRAEGWRAFFRGLGPSMAGVVPATAIKFYVYGNCKRVGAQLMGHTEDSAMVHAQAAICAGLATSTATNPIWLVKTRLQLDKTQTNTGGASTRRYRNSIDCIRQVMRTEGLGGFYRGLSASYLGSIETALHLVLYEQLKTRLNRSLEATEGPRTPFWNEVFHWVSTSGAASSAKLVAGLITYPHEVIRTRLRQAPVEHGQPKYTGLVQCFRTIAKEEGMAGLYGGLAPHMLRSLPSAIITLGVYEFVLRVTGA
;
A
#
# COMPACT_ATOMS: atom_id res chain seq x y z
N MET A 1 -4.55 -79.81 -24.78
CA MET A 1 -3.52 -79.34 -23.82
C MET A 1 -2.84 -78.15 -24.47
N GLU A 2 -3.51 -77.00 -24.47
CA GLU A 2 -3.31 -75.93 -23.48
C GLU A 2 -1.87 -75.38 -23.48
N GLY A 3 -1.71 -74.10 -23.89
CA GLY A 3 -0.48 -73.35 -23.62
C GLY A 3 -0.08 -72.29 -24.66
N LYS A 4 -0.85 -71.20 -24.73
CA LYS A 4 -0.54 -69.78 -25.08
C LYS A 4 0.96 -69.44 -25.36
N ALA A 5 1.36 -68.57 -26.29
CA ALA A 5 0.73 -67.35 -26.80
C ALA A 5 1.29 -66.91 -28.18
N GLN A 6 0.36 -66.50 -29.07
CA GLN A 6 0.56 -65.56 -30.18
C GLN A 6 0.86 -64.13 -29.61
N ALA A 7 1.45 -63.16 -30.29
CA ALA A 7 1.20 -62.76 -31.67
C ALA A 7 2.30 -61.83 -32.22
N ARG A 8 2.52 -61.97 -33.53
CA ARG A 8 3.10 -60.98 -34.43
C ARG A 8 1.92 -60.42 -35.23
N TYR A 9 1.75 -59.09 -35.33
CA TYR A 9 1.10 -58.45 -36.50
C TYR A 9 1.36 -56.94 -36.50
N GLY A 10 1.74 -56.42 -37.68
CA GLY A 10 1.67 -55.01 -38.04
C GLY A 10 0.30 -54.64 -38.65
N PRO A 11 0.15 -53.48 -39.32
CA PRO A 11 -0.74 -52.40 -38.89
C PRO A 11 -2.05 -52.28 -39.69
N THR A 12 -3.08 -51.67 -39.08
CA THR A 12 -4.21 -51.03 -39.78
C THR A 12 -4.80 -49.88 -38.95
N GLU A 13 -4.83 -48.71 -39.58
CA GLU A 13 -5.62 -47.47 -39.42
C GLU A 13 -6.60 -47.33 -38.22
N GLY A 14 -6.50 -46.20 -37.52
CA GLY A 14 -7.46 -45.74 -36.52
C GLY A 14 -7.10 -44.35 -35.96
N GLU A 15 -7.84 -43.34 -36.42
CA GLU A 15 -8.12 -42.03 -35.81
C GLU A 15 -6.98 -41.27 -35.11
N GLU A 16 -6.52 -40.23 -35.81
CA GLU A 16 -5.74 -39.11 -35.29
C GLU A 16 -6.58 -38.27 -34.30
N GLN A 17 -6.72 -38.75 -33.05
CA GLN A 17 -7.26 -37.94 -31.96
C GLN A 17 -6.18 -36.99 -31.45
N SER A 18 -6.19 -35.78 -32.01
CA SER A 18 -5.43 -34.63 -31.55
C SER A 18 -5.68 -34.38 -30.05
N ILE A 19 -4.69 -34.72 -29.22
CA ILE A 19 -4.62 -34.33 -27.81
C ILE A 19 -4.65 -32.80 -27.75
N PRO A 20 -5.55 -32.16 -26.99
CA PRO A 20 -5.54 -30.71 -26.85
C PRO A 20 -4.24 -30.33 -26.15
N VAL A 21 -3.35 -29.70 -26.91
CA VAL A 21 -2.14 -29.02 -26.43
C VAL A 21 -2.55 -28.16 -25.24
N LEU A 22 -2.06 -28.49 -24.04
CA LEU A 22 -2.14 -27.59 -22.89
C LEU A 22 -1.61 -26.25 -23.35
N THR A 23 -2.50 -25.27 -23.53
CA THR A 23 -2.16 -23.88 -23.82
C THR A 23 -1.17 -23.43 -22.75
N THR A 24 0.10 -23.41 -23.13
CA THR A 24 1.18 -22.89 -22.32
C THR A 24 0.85 -21.42 -22.12
N LYS A 25 0.40 -21.03 -20.92
CA LYS A 25 0.21 -19.61 -20.59
C LYS A 25 1.52 -18.90 -20.92
N LYS A 26 1.49 -18.05 -21.96
CA LYS A 26 2.66 -17.32 -22.45
C LYS A 26 3.25 -16.57 -21.25
N ALA A 27 4.49 -16.87 -20.89
CA ALA A 27 5.14 -16.21 -19.77
C ALA A 27 5.29 -14.72 -20.11
N VAL A 28 4.53 -13.88 -19.42
CA VAL A 28 4.53 -12.43 -19.65
C VAL A 28 5.89 -11.85 -19.29
N SER A 29 6.41 -10.95 -20.12
CA SER A 29 7.71 -10.30 -19.90
C SER A 29 7.71 -9.45 -18.62
N SER A 30 8.78 -9.53 -17.83
CA SER A 30 8.95 -8.77 -16.57
C SER A 30 8.79 -7.25 -16.74
N TRP A 31 9.12 -6.70 -17.91
CA TRP A 31 8.93 -5.28 -18.21
C TRP A 31 7.44 -4.91 -18.35
N VAL A 32 6.62 -5.81 -18.88
CA VAL A 32 5.16 -5.61 -18.99
C VAL A 32 4.54 -5.56 -17.59
N HIS A 33 4.96 -6.45 -16.68
CA HIS A 33 4.54 -6.40 -15.28
C HIS A 33 4.93 -5.08 -14.58
N LEU A 34 6.12 -4.56 -14.87
CA LEU A 34 6.58 -3.27 -14.36
C LEU A 34 5.72 -2.12 -14.91
N LEU A 35 5.47 -2.09 -16.23
CA LEU A 35 4.63 -1.06 -16.85
C LEU A 35 3.19 -1.10 -16.33
N ALA A 36 2.57 -2.29 -16.28
CA ALA A 36 1.23 -2.49 -15.77
C ALA A 36 1.10 -2.07 -14.30
N GLY A 37 2.11 -2.42 -13.48
CA GLY A 37 2.16 -2.00 -12.08
C GLY A 37 2.35 -0.49 -11.91
N ALA A 38 3.23 0.13 -12.70
CA ALA A 38 3.49 1.56 -12.63
C ALA A 38 2.29 2.40 -13.09
N SER A 39 1.66 2.03 -14.21
CA SER A 39 0.46 2.71 -14.71
C SER A 39 -0.72 2.54 -13.76
N GLY A 40 -0.95 1.34 -13.24
CA GLY A 40 -1.99 1.07 -12.24
C GLY A 40 -1.77 1.85 -10.95
N GLY A 41 -0.52 1.95 -10.49
CA GLY A 41 -0.14 2.76 -9.34
C GLY A 41 -0.38 4.26 -9.55
N MET A 42 -0.05 4.79 -10.72
CA MET A 42 -0.30 6.21 -11.06
C MET A 42 -1.80 6.53 -11.19
N ALA A 43 -2.55 5.71 -11.92
CA ALA A 43 -4.00 5.87 -12.07
C ALA A 43 -4.70 5.83 -10.71
N THR A 44 -4.32 4.86 -9.88
CA THR A 44 -4.79 4.75 -8.50
C THR A 44 -4.48 6.01 -7.71
N ALA A 45 -3.23 6.48 -7.73
CA ALA A 45 -2.82 7.66 -6.97
C ALA A 45 -3.63 8.91 -7.35
N ILE A 46 -3.96 9.10 -8.63
CA ILE A 46 -4.78 10.22 -9.11
C ILE A 46 -6.19 10.13 -8.53
N VAL A 47 -6.84 8.98 -8.68
CA VAL A 47 -8.24 8.79 -8.24
C VAL A 47 -8.37 8.81 -6.72
N THR A 48 -7.40 8.22 -6.01
CA THR A 48 -7.43 8.14 -4.54
C THR A 48 -6.83 9.34 -3.82
N SER A 49 -6.27 10.31 -4.54
CA SER A 49 -5.60 11.48 -3.95
C SER A 49 -6.46 12.23 -2.92
N PRO A 50 -7.77 12.47 -3.14
CA PRO A 50 -8.60 13.16 -2.14
C PRO A 50 -8.68 12.40 -0.81
N LEU A 51 -8.77 11.07 -0.86
CA LEU A 51 -8.81 10.21 0.32
C LEU A 51 -7.44 10.12 1.00
N ASP A 52 -6.35 10.13 0.23
CA ASP A 52 -4.99 10.18 0.76
C ASP A 52 -4.75 11.47 1.55
N VAL A 53 -5.18 12.62 1.02
CA VAL A 53 -5.08 13.91 1.72
C VAL A 53 -5.96 13.90 2.97
N LEU A 54 -7.21 13.44 2.88
CA LEU A 54 -8.09 13.38 4.03
C LEU A 54 -7.53 12.49 5.15
N ARG A 55 -7.03 11.30 4.79
CA ARG A 55 -6.40 10.35 5.72
C ARG A 55 -5.18 10.97 6.40
N THR A 56 -4.25 11.53 5.63
CA THR A 56 -3.00 12.08 6.17
C THR A 56 -3.27 13.26 7.10
N ARG A 57 -4.20 14.14 6.74
CA ARG A 57 -4.67 15.24 7.62
C ARG A 57 -5.31 14.73 8.89
N LEU A 58 -6.19 13.73 8.81
CA LEU A 58 -6.79 13.14 9.99
C LEU A 58 -5.73 12.50 10.89
N GLN A 59 -4.76 11.77 10.32
CA GLN A 59 -3.63 11.22 11.05
C GLN A 59 -2.77 12.30 11.74
N SER A 60 -2.72 13.53 11.20
CA SER A 60 -2.03 14.66 11.85
C SER A 60 -2.90 15.45 12.84
N ASP A 61 -4.20 15.51 12.63
CA ASP A 61 -5.08 16.48 13.30
C ASP A 61 -5.57 16.03 14.66
N PHE A 62 -5.48 14.73 14.98
CA PHE A 62 -5.64 14.28 16.38
C PHE A 62 -4.64 14.97 17.33
N TYR A 63 -3.58 15.60 16.80
CA TYR A 63 -2.59 16.38 17.54
C TYR A 63 -2.77 17.90 17.46
N GLN A 64 -3.92 18.45 17.05
CA GLN A 64 -4.17 19.83 17.51
C GLN A 64 -4.65 19.72 18.96
N PRO A 65 -3.78 19.95 19.97
CA PRO A 65 -4.27 20.12 21.31
C PRO A 65 -5.34 21.20 21.26
N GLN A 66 -6.34 21.00 22.09
CA GLN A 66 -7.37 21.94 22.44
C GLN A 66 -6.74 23.18 23.12
N ASN A 67 -5.85 23.87 22.41
CA ASN A 67 -5.17 25.11 22.75
C ASN A 67 -5.60 26.23 21.79
N ARG A 68 -6.87 26.18 21.35
CA ARG A 68 -7.63 27.42 21.17
C ARG A 68 -8.33 27.65 22.50
N GLY A 69 -7.99 28.78 23.13
CA GLY A 69 -8.13 29.04 24.55
C GLY A 69 -9.49 28.75 25.17
N SER A 70 -9.44 28.51 26.48
CA SER A 70 -10.44 28.99 27.45
C SER A 70 -11.90 28.90 26.99
N ASP A 71 -12.40 27.68 26.83
CA ASP A 71 -13.81 27.37 27.03
C ASP A 71 -13.94 25.89 27.39
N ALA A 72 -13.51 25.60 28.62
CA ALA A 72 -13.73 24.32 29.29
C ALA A 72 -15.16 24.25 29.85
N SER A 73 -16.16 24.44 28.99
CA SER A 73 -17.55 24.10 29.31
C SER A 73 -18.05 23.00 28.37
N SER A 74 -18.19 21.81 28.96
CA SER A 74 -19.19 20.79 28.63
C SER A 74 -19.55 20.60 27.15
N ARG A 75 -18.70 19.88 26.39
CA ARG A 75 -19.17 19.23 25.16
C ARG A 75 -18.81 17.75 25.14
N PRO A 76 -19.80 16.86 24.90
CA PRO A 76 -19.59 15.42 24.91
C PRO A 76 -18.67 15.00 23.74
N PRO A 77 -18.09 13.78 23.77
CA PRO A 77 -17.24 13.28 22.70
C PRO A 77 -18.05 13.20 21.40
N GLN A 78 -17.93 14.24 20.57
CA GLN A 78 -18.75 14.40 19.37
C GLN A 78 -18.39 13.34 18.32
N ARG A 79 -19.43 12.64 17.83
CA ARG A 79 -19.38 11.51 16.89
C ARG A 79 -18.38 11.74 15.74
N SER A 80 -17.51 10.75 15.53
CA SER A 80 -16.42 10.69 14.54
C SER A 80 -16.82 11.15 13.11
N ASN A 81 -18.06 10.88 12.69
CA ASN A 81 -18.53 11.19 11.34
C ASN A 81 -18.67 12.70 11.07
N HIS A 82 -19.11 13.48 12.07
CA HIS A 82 -19.23 14.94 11.94
C HIS A 82 -17.86 15.62 11.84
N LYS A 83 -16.82 15.03 12.43
CA LYS A 83 -15.45 15.54 12.37
C LYS A 83 -14.84 15.39 10.98
N THR A 84 -15.04 14.24 10.34
CA THR A 84 -14.55 13.97 8.97
C THR A 84 -15.18 14.92 7.96
N LEU A 85 -16.51 15.10 8.00
CA LEU A 85 -17.22 16.03 7.11
C LEU A 85 -16.80 17.49 7.35
N ARG A 86 -16.57 17.88 8.60
CA ARG A 86 -16.07 19.22 8.92
C ARG A 86 -14.67 19.46 8.34
N ILE A 87 -13.79 18.47 8.39
CA ILE A 87 -12.44 18.57 7.80
C ILE A 87 -12.52 18.70 6.28
N ILE A 88 -13.32 17.87 5.62
CA ILE A 88 -13.55 17.97 4.16
C ILE A 88 -14.04 19.38 3.79
N ASN A 89 -15.06 19.88 4.50
CA ASN A 89 -15.59 21.23 4.27
C ASN A 89 -14.55 22.33 4.57
N SER A 90 -13.72 22.15 5.59
CA SER A 90 -12.65 23.10 5.92
C SER A 90 -11.56 23.13 4.85
N ILE A 91 -11.18 21.97 4.29
CA ILE A 91 -10.20 21.88 3.19
C ILE A 91 -10.77 22.56 1.96
N TYR A 92 -12.03 22.25 1.61
CA TYR A 92 -12.68 22.82 0.45
C TYR A 92 -12.82 24.34 0.56
N ARG A 93 -13.30 24.87 1.70
CA ARG A 93 -13.50 26.31 1.89
C ARG A 93 -12.21 27.10 2.10
N ALA A 94 -11.22 26.55 2.82
CA ALA A 94 -10.00 27.28 3.15
C ALA A 94 -8.90 27.14 2.09
N GLU A 95 -8.84 26.01 1.38
CA GLU A 95 -7.74 25.71 0.47
C GLU A 95 -8.15 25.46 -0.98
N GLY A 96 -9.44 25.23 -1.23
CA GLY A 96 -10.02 24.92 -2.54
C GLY A 96 -9.81 23.47 -2.98
N TRP A 97 -10.46 23.09 -4.08
CA TRP A 97 -10.44 21.72 -4.64
C TRP A 97 -9.03 21.21 -4.97
N ARG A 98 -8.11 22.09 -5.37
CA ARG A 98 -6.72 21.72 -5.69
C ARG A 98 -5.94 21.17 -4.49
N ALA A 99 -6.37 21.43 -3.27
CA ALA A 99 -5.73 20.91 -2.06
C ALA A 99 -5.77 19.38 -1.96
N PHE A 100 -6.81 18.74 -2.51
CA PHE A 100 -6.98 17.29 -2.54
C PHE A 100 -5.96 16.56 -3.45
N PHE A 101 -5.28 17.29 -4.33
CA PHE A 101 -4.25 16.77 -5.23
C PHE A 101 -2.82 17.11 -4.79
N ARG A 102 -2.65 17.70 -3.59
CA ARG A 102 -1.30 17.99 -3.08
C ARG A 102 -0.55 16.71 -2.74
N GLY A 103 0.75 16.74 -3.04
CA GLY A 103 1.63 15.58 -2.89
C GLY A 103 1.52 14.58 -4.06
N LEU A 104 0.62 14.78 -5.03
CA LEU A 104 0.49 13.91 -6.19
C LEU A 104 1.77 13.91 -7.05
N GLY A 105 2.35 15.09 -7.32
CA GLY A 105 3.60 15.22 -8.09
C GLY A 105 4.74 14.35 -7.55
N PRO A 106 5.14 14.50 -6.26
CA PRO A 106 6.11 13.61 -5.63
C PRO A 106 5.69 12.14 -5.66
N SER A 107 4.39 11.84 -5.48
CA SER A 107 3.88 10.47 -5.54
C SER A 107 4.14 9.84 -6.90
N MET A 108 3.83 10.54 -8.00
CA MET A 108 4.05 10.04 -9.36
C MET A 108 5.54 9.88 -9.67
N ALA A 109 6.36 10.85 -9.28
CA ALA A 109 7.80 10.79 -9.44
C ALA A 109 8.44 9.62 -8.66
N GLY A 110 7.83 9.19 -7.55
CA GLY A 110 8.32 8.09 -6.71
C GLY A 110 7.92 6.69 -7.15
N VAL A 111 6.80 6.52 -7.87
CA VAL A 111 6.27 5.18 -8.23
C VAL A 111 7.25 4.41 -9.12
N VAL A 112 7.78 5.06 -10.17
CA VAL A 112 8.69 4.40 -11.11
C VAL A 112 10.00 3.98 -10.45
N PRO A 113 10.75 4.86 -9.74
CA PRO A 113 11.95 4.46 -9.02
C PRO A 113 11.68 3.38 -7.97
N ALA A 114 10.60 3.50 -7.20
CA ALA A 114 10.25 2.49 -6.20
C ALA A 114 10.06 1.11 -6.82
N THR A 115 9.36 1.05 -7.95
CA THR A 115 9.05 -0.21 -8.61
C THR A 115 10.30 -0.80 -9.27
N ALA A 116 11.13 0.03 -9.92
CA ALA A 116 12.40 -0.39 -10.51
C ALA A 116 13.37 -0.96 -9.46
N ILE A 117 13.57 -0.25 -8.33
CA ILE A 117 14.44 -0.69 -7.24
C ILE A 117 13.92 -2.00 -6.64
N LYS A 118 12.61 -2.10 -6.41
CA LYS A 118 11.99 -3.31 -5.88
C LYS A 118 12.28 -4.52 -6.77
N PHE A 119 12.02 -4.45 -8.08
CA PHE A 119 12.25 -5.58 -8.99
C PHE A 119 13.73 -5.90 -9.15
N TYR A 120 14.58 -4.87 -9.24
CA TYR A 120 16.02 -5.07 -9.36
C TYR A 120 16.59 -5.77 -8.12
N VAL A 121 16.30 -5.27 -6.92
CA VAL A 121 16.80 -5.86 -5.68
C VAL A 121 16.18 -7.24 -5.46
N TYR A 122 14.88 -7.40 -5.70
CA TYR A 122 14.20 -8.69 -5.56
C TYR A 122 14.83 -9.76 -6.45
N GLY A 123 15.01 -9.47 -7.75
CA GLY A 123 15.59 -10.41 -8.70
C GLY A 123 17.02 -10.81 -8.35
N ASN A 124 17.86 -9.85 -7.94
CA ASN A 124 19.23 -10.13 -7.52
C ASN A 124 19.29 -10.91 -6.21
N CYS A 125 18.48 -10.54 -5.20
CA CYS A 125 18.42 -11.26 -3.93
C CYS A 125 17.88 -12.69 -4.08
N LYS A 126 16.99 -12.95 -5.05
CA LYS A 126 16.52 -14.32 -5.36
C LYS A 126 17.70 -15.18 -5.84
N ARG A 127 18.48 -14.70 -6.82
CA ARG A 127 19.63 -15.42 -7.40
C ARG A 127 20.73 -15.67 -6.36
N VAL A 128 21.17 -14.61 -5.69
CA VAL A 128 22.22 -14.68 -4.66
C VAL A 128 21.76 -15.52 -3.47
N GLY A 129 20.50 -15.36 -3.08
CA GLY A 129 19.91 -16.09 -1.97
C GLY A 129 19.76 -17.61 -2.21
N ALA A 130 19.42 -18.01 -3.44
CA ALA A 130 19.39 -19.42 -3.84
C ALA A 130 20.79 -20.05 -3.80
N GLN A 131 21.80 -19.32 -4.30
CA GLN A 131 23.20 -19.75 -4.30
C GLN A 131 23.76 -19.89 -2.88
N LEU A 132 23.49 -18.93 -2.00
CA LEU A 132 24.00 -18.93 -0.62
C LEU A 132 23.33 -19.97 0.27
N MET A 133 22.02 -20.19 0.12
CA MET A 133 21.27 -21.13 0.96
C MET A 133 21.25 -22.56 0.40
N GLY A 134 21.87 -22.82 -0.76
CA GLY A 134 21.85 -24.14 -1.40
C GLY A 134 20.45 -24.63 -1.75
N HIS A 135 19.48 -23.72 -1.86
CA HIS A 135 18.08 -24.02 -2.18
C HIS A 135 17.77 -23.65 -3.62
N THR A 136 16.76 -24.30 -4.19
CA THR A 136 16.19 -23.90 -5.47
C THR A 136 15.59 -22.50 -5.37
N GLU A 137 15.62 -21.78 -6.49
CA GLU A 137 15.08 -20.42 -6.59
C GLU A 137 13.62 -20.32 -6.12
N ASP A 138 12.84 -21.40 -6.22
CA ASP A 138 11.41 -21.42 -5.89
C ASP A 138 11.12 -21.76 -4.41
N SER A 139 12.15 -21.87 -3.58
CA SER A 139 11.95 -22.04 -2.14
C SER A 139 11.30 -20.80 -1.51
N ALA A 140 10.27 -21.03 -0.68
CA ALA A 140 9.56 -19.97 0.04
C ALA A 140 10.51 -19.09 0.88
N MET A 141 11.57 -19.67 1.45
CA MET A 141 12.58 -18.94 2.21
C MET A 141 13.38 -17.96 1.34
N VAL A 142 13.73 -18.37 0.10
CA VAL A 142 14.45 -17.52 -0.86
C VAL A 142 13.59 -16.35 -1.31
N HIS A 143 12.31 -16.60 -1.57
CA HIS A 143 11.35 -15.54 -1.88
C HIS A 143 11.13 -14.58 -0.71
N ALA A 144 11.03 -15.09 0.52
CA ALA A 144 10.82 -14.29 1.72
C ALA A 144 11.99 -13.35 2.00
N GLN A 145 13.24 -13.85 1.98
CA GLN A 145 14.42 -12.98 2.17
C GLN A 145 14.53 -11.93 1.07
N ALA A 146 14.29 -12.30 -0.19
CA ALA A 146 14.39 -11.39 -1.32
C ALA A 146 13.33 -10.29 -1.23
N ALA A 147 12.11 -10.64 -0.80
CA ALA A 147 11.04 -9.68 -0.56
C ALA A 147 11.40 -8.68 0.56
N ILE A 148 11.97 -9.15 1.66
CA ILE A 148 12.39 -8.30 2.79
C ILE A 148 13.51 -7.36 2.34
N CYS A 149 14.58 -7.88 1.72
CA CYS A 149 15.69 -7.07 1.22
C CYS A 149 15.23 -6.01 0.21
N ALA A 150 14.39 -6.39 -0.74
CA ALA A 150 13.81 -5.46 -1.71
C ALA A 150 12.95 -4.39 -1.03
N GLY A 151 12.13 -4.76 -0.04
CA GLY A 151 11.30 -3.84 0.73
C GLY A 151 12.12 -2.82 1.51
N LEU A 152 13.18 -3.27 2.19
CA LEU A 152 14.09 -2.39 2.94
C LEU A 152 14.85 -1.45 2.00
N ALA A 153 15.47 -1.98 0.94
CA ALA A 153 16.21 -1.18 -0.03
C ALA A 153 15.33 -0.12 -0.71
N THR A 154 14.13 -0.52 -1.12
CA THR A 154 13.14 0.39 -1.72
C THR A 154 12.72 1.47 -0.72
N SER A 155 12.44 1.09 0.53
CA SER A 155 12.03 2.04 1.58
C SER A 155 13.11 3.07 1.85
N THR A 156 14.37 2.64 1.96
CA THR A 156 15.52 3.54 2.17
C THR A 156 15.70 4.49 1.00
N ALA A 157 15.76 3.97 -0.23
CA ALA A 157 16.02 4.79 -1.41
C ALA A 157 14.89 5.79 -1.70
N THR A 158 13.64 5.43 -1.40
CA THR A 158 12.47 6.25 -1.74
C THR A 158 11.97 7.11 -0.57
N ASN A 159 12.52 6.96 0.65
CA ASN A 159 12.07 7.73 1.81
C ASN A 159 12.07 9.25 1.60
N PRO A 160 13.07 9.88 0.93
CA PRO A 160 13.04 11.31 0.66
C PRO A 160 11.78 11.76 -0.09
N ILE A 161 11.34 10.98 -1.09
CA ILE A 161 10.17 11.28 -1.90
C ILE A 161 8.90 11.17 -1.06
N TRP A 162 8.78 10.10 -0.27
CA TRP A 162 7.62 9.89 0.60
C TRP A 162 7.54 10.93 1.72
N LEU A 163 8.67 11.38 2.26
CA LEU A 163 8.72 12.46 3.24
C LEU A 163 8.18 13.77 2.67
N VAL A 164 8.64 14.16 1.48
CA VAL A 164 8.15 15.37 0.79
C VAL A 164 6.66 15.25 0.48
N LYS A 165 6.19 14.10 -0.01
CA LYS A 165 4.75 13.82 -0.20
C LYS A 165 3.98 14.06 1.09
N THR A 166 4.40 13.42 2.19
CA THR A 166 3.71 13.53 3.48
C THR A 166 3.71 14.98 3.97
N ARG A 167 4.82 15.71 3.91
CA ARG A 167 4.87 17.11 4.36
C ARG A 167 3.96 18.04 3.57
N LEU A 168 3.90 17.90 2.25
CA LEU A 168 2.99 18.68 1.41
C LEU A 168 1.52 18.35 1.65
N GLN A 169 1.21 17.07 1.93
CA GLN A 169 -0.13 16.65 2.31
C GLN A 169 -0.53 17.15 3.70
N LEU A 170 0.44 17.34 4.59
CA LEU A 170 0.25 17.87 5.94
C LEU A 170 0.37 19.40 6.04
N ASP A 171 0.77 20.10 4.97
CA ASP A 171 0.94 21.56 4.97
C ASP A 171 -0.40 22.29 4.89
N LYS A 172 -0.88 22.81 6.03
CA LYS A 172 -2.14 23.54 6.12
C LYS A 172 -1.93 25.00 5.77
N THR A 173 -2.91 25.60 5.14
CA THR A 173 -2.95 27.05 4.97
C THR A 173 -3.11 27.71 6.35
N GLN A 174 -2.12 28.47 6.80
CA GLN A 174 -2.17 29.22 8.05
C GLN A 174 -2.59 30.66 7.75
N THR A 175 -3.66 31.11 8.39
CA THR A 175 -4.05 32.52 8.40
C THR A 175 -3.19 33.24 9.42
N ASN A 176 -2.27 34.08 8.95
CA ASN A 176 -1.48 34.94 9.84
C ASN A 176 -2.38 36.04 10.42
N THR A 177 -1.93 36.64 11.54
CA THR A 177 -2.64 37.69 12.30
C THR A 177 -3.03 38.92 11.47
N GLY A 178 -2.46 39.09 10.27
CA GLY A 178 -2.80 40.15 9.31
C GLY A 178 -3.74 39.74 8.17
N GLY A 179 -4.49 38.63 8.30
CA GLY A 179 -5.47 38.18 7.29
C GLY A 179 -4.87 37.49 6.05
N ALA A 180 -3.55 37.60 5.83
CA ALA A 180 -2.86 36.90 4.75
C ALA A 180 -2.75 35.39 5.06
N SER A 181 -3.37 34.57 4.22
CA SER A 181 -3.24 33.12 4.26
C SER A 181 -1.91 32.69 3.64
N THR A 182 -0.95 32.24 4.46
CA THR A 182 0.36 31.77 3.97
C THR A 182 0.49 30.27 4.19
N ARG A 183 1.21 29.61 3.28
CA ARG A 183 1.53 28.17 3.37
C ARG A 183 3.01 28.02 3.68
N ARG A 184 3.37 26.90 4.33
CA ARG A 184 4.77 26.63 4.63
C ARG A 184 5.54 26.27 3.36
N TYR A 185 4.94 25.54 2.42
CA TYR A 185 5.59 25.13 1.19
C TYR A 185 4.83 25.59 -0.05
N ARG A 186 5.53 26.24 -0.98
CA ARG A 186 4.95 26.65 -2.28
C ARG A 186 4.81 25.45 -3.24
N ASN A 187 5.79 24.56 -3.24
CA ASN A 187 5.83 23.37 -4.10
C ASN A 187 6.79 22.31 -3.51
N SER A 188 6.95 21.19 -4.23
CA SER A 188 7.82 20.09 -3.79
C SER A 188 9.30 20.45 -3.73
N ILE A 189 9.78 21.29 -4.65
CA ILE A 189 11.17 21.74 -4.70
C ILE A 189 11.48 22.65 -3.51
N ASP A 190 10.55 23.53 -3.17
CA ASP A 190 10.62 24.41 -2.01
C ASP A 190 10.66 23.60 -0.71
N CYS A 191 9.82 22.56 -0.60
CA CYS A 191 9.88 21.62 0.51
C CYS A 191 11.26 20.92 0.61
N ILE A 192 11.81 20.44 -0.50
CA ILE A 192 13.15 19.82 -0.51
C ILE A 192 14.21 20.83 -0.05
N ARG A 193 14.19 22.05 -0.59
CA ARG A 193 15.15 23.10 -0.25
C ARG A 193 15.08 23.48 1.22
N GLN A 194 13.88 23.61 1.77
CA GLN A 194 13.69 23.94 3.18
C GLN A 194 14.17 22.80 4.08
N VAL A 195 13.81 21.55 3.80
CA VAL A 195 14.28 20.38 4.56
C VAL A 195 15.81 20.32 4.55
N MET A 196 16.44 20.47 3.38
CA MET A 196 17.90 20.49 3.26
C MET A 196 18.54 21.59 4.11
N ARG A 197 17.95 22.79 4.14
CA ARG A 197 18.48 23.93 4.91
C ARG A 197 18.27 23.80 6.42
N THR A 198 17.12 23.27 6.86
CA THR A 198 16.76 23.27 8.29
C THR A 198 17.11 21.98 9.02
N GLU A 199 17.07 20.84 8.32
CA GLU A 199 17.25 19.51 8.92
C GLU A 199 18.43 18.74 8.32
N GLY A 200 19.02 19.24 7.22
CA GLY A 200 20.07 18.55 6.50
C GLY A 200 19.59 17.25 5.83
N LEU A 201 20.56 16.41 5.45
CA LEU A 201 20.28 15.12 4.79
C LEU A 201 19.54 14.14 5.71
N GLY A 202 19.82 14.16 7.02
CA GLY A 202 19.14 13.31 8.00
C GLY A 202 17.63 13.56 8.09
N GLY A 203 17.18 14.79 7.80
CA GLY A 203 15.76 15.15 7.75
C GLY A 203 14.95 14.29 6.79
N PHE A 204 15.52 13.93 5.63
CA PHE A 204 14.85 13.12 4.60
C PHE A 204 14.60 11.67 5.01
N TYR A 205 15.26 11.18 6.05
CA TYR A 205 15.15 9.80 6.53
C TYR A 205 14.22 9.67 7.76
N ARG A 206 13.53 10.75 8.14
CA ARG A 206 12.52 10.68 9.20
C ARG A 206 11.35 9.77 8.82
N GLY A 207 10.90 9.00 9.81
CA GLY A 207 9.86 7.99 9.63
C GLY A 207 10.31 6.70 8.93
N LEU A 208 11.60 6.54 8.61
CA LEU A 208 12.11 5.32 7.97
C LEU A 208 11.94 4.07 8.87
N SER A 209 12.20 4.19 10.18
CA SER A 209 11.98 3.09 11.14
C SER A 209 10.52 2.62 11.16
N ALA A 210 9.58 3.56 11.16
CA ALA A 210 8.16 3.25 11.03
C ALA A 210 7.79 2.75 9.62
N SER A 211 8.61 3.04 8.60
CA SER A 211 8.47 2.46 7.26
C SER A 211 8.83 0.98 7.24
N TYR A 212 9.90 0.58 7.93
CA TYR A 212 10.28 -0.82 8.07
C TYR A 212 9.24 -1.65 8.83
N LEU A 213 8.57 -1.09 9.84
CA LEU A 213 7.44 -1.77 10.49
C LEU A 213 6.29 -2.08 9.52
N GLY A 214 6.16 -1.34 8.41
CA GLY A 214 5.18 -1.64 7.36
C GLY A 214 5.43 -2.97 6.66
N SER A 215 6.66 -3.49 6.68
CA SER A 215 6.94 -4.83 6.17
C SER A 215 6.21 -5.92 6.98
N ILE A 216 5.96 -5.67 8.28
CA ILE A 216 5.21 -6.59 9.15
C ILE A 216 3.74 -6.67 8.71
N GLU A 217 3.13 -5.55 8.31
CA GLU A 217 1.78 -5.53 7.74
C GLU A 217 1.69 -6.44 6.50
N THR A 218 2.68 -6.35 5.62
CA THR A 218 2.72 -7.15 4.39
C THR A 218 2.85 -8.64 4.72
N ALA A 219 3.71 -9.01 5.67
CA ALA A 219 3.86 -10.39 6.11
C ALA A 219 2.56 -10.93 6.77
N LEU A 220 1.94 -10.15 7.66
CA LEU A 220 0.66 -10.50 8.28
C LEU A 220 -0.45 -10.67 7.25
N HIS A 221 -0.52 -9.79 6.26
CA HIS A 221 -1.49 -9.89 5.17
C HIS A 221 -1.33 -11.20 4.40
N LEU A 222 -0.09 -11.59 4.03
CA LEU A 222 0.17 -12.85 3.31
C LEU A 222 -0.24 -14.07 4.13
N VAL A 223 0.16 -14.14 5.40
CA VAL A 223 -0.21 -15.25 6.29
C VAL A 223 -1.73 -15.35 6.45
N LEU A 224 -2.41 -14.23 6.71
CA LEU A 224 -3.87 -14.20 6.86
C LEU A 224 -4.57 -14.58 5.55
N TYR A 225 -4.05 -14.11 4.42
CA TYR A 225 -4.60 -14.44 3.10
C TYR A 225 -4.47 -15.93 2.80
N GLU A 226 -3.32 -16.55 3.04
CA GLU A 226 -3.10 -17.99 2.83
C GLU A 226 -4.04 -18.84 3.70
N GLN A 227 -4.21 -18.46 4.97
CA GLN A 227 -5.13 -19.13 5.89
C GLN A 227 -6.59 -19.01 5.42
N LEU A 228 -7.02 -17.81 5.02
CA LEU A 228 -8.38 -17.57 4.54
C LEU A 228 -8.64 -18.27 3.20
N LYS A 229 -7.70 -18.21 2.26
CA LYS A 229 -7.78 -18.89 0.97
C LYS A 229 -7.89 -20.41 1.15
N THR A 230 -7.06 -21.00 2.01
CA THR A 230 -7.08 -22.46 2.26
C THR A 230 -8.41 -22.90 2.87
N ARG A 231 -8.96 -22.13 3.83
CA ARG A 231 -10.27 -22.42 4.41
C ARG A 231 -11.39 -22.31 3.38
N LEU A 232 -11.35 -21.28 2.54
CA LEU A 232 -12.37 -21.02 1.54
C LEU A 232 -12.38 -22.06 0.41
N ASN A 233 -11.20 -22.47 -0.07
CA ASN A 233 -11.08 -23.52 -1.07
C ASN A 233 -11.65 -24.85 -0.55
N ARG A 234 -11.34 -25.23 0.70
CA ARG A 234 -11.93 -26.43 1.33
C ARG A 234 -13.45 -26.36 1.44
N SER A 235 -14.01 -25.20 1.77
CA SER A 235 -15.47 -25.01 1.82
C SER A 235 -16.11 -25.03 0.44
N LEU A 236 -15.41 -24.58 -0.60
CA LEU A 236 -15.89 -24.59 -1.98
C LEU A 236 -15.90 -25.99 -2.59
N GLU A 237 -14.85 -26.76 -2.37
CA GLU A 237 -14.76 -28.18 -2.75
C GLU A 237 -15.87 -29.01 -2.09
N ALA A 238 -16.26 -28.66 -0.86
CA ALA A 238 -17.37 -29.32 -0.16
C ALA A 238 -18.78 -28.94 -0.68
N THR A 239 -18.90 -27.92 -1.54
CA THR A 239 -20.19 -27.36 -2.01
C THR A 239 -20.38 -27.51 -3.53
N GLU A 240 -19.63 -28.38 -4.20
CA GLU A 240 -19.76 -28.58 -5.66
C GLU A 240 -21.11 -29.21 -6.04
N GLY A 241 -22.09 -28.35 -6.34
CA GLY A 241 -23.23 -28.67 -7.19
C GLY A 241 -22.98 -28.30 -8.66
N PRO A 242 -23.79 -28.78 -9.61
CA PRO A 242 -23.59 -28.53 -11.04
C PRO A 242 -23.81 -27.05 -11.36
N ARG A 243 -22.70 -26.30 -11.52
CA ARG A 243 -22.68 -24.89 -11.94
C ARG A 243 -22.00 -24.77 -13.30
N THR A 244 -22.45 -23.83 -14.12
CA THR A 244 -21.78 -23.53 -15.41
C THR A 244 -20.36 -22.99 -15.18
N PRO A 245 -19.41 -23.23 -16.09
CA PRO A 245 -18.00 -22.83 -15.93
C PRO A 245 -17.80 -21.33 -15.66
N PHE A 246 -18.58 -20.44 -16.29
CA PHE A 246 -18.50 -18.99 -16.08
C PHE A 246 -18.80 -18.58 -14.62
N TRP A 247 -19.88 -19.08 -14.03
CA TRP A 247 -20.27 -18.74 -12.66
C TRP A 247 -19.28 -19.28 -11.61
N ASN A 248 -18.62 -20.40 -11.88
CA ASN A 248 -17.57 -20.92 -11.00
C ASN A 248 -16.33 -20.02 -10.99
N GLU A 249 -15.90 -19.51 -12.15
CA GLU A 249 -14.76 -18.59 -12.24
C GLU A 249 -15.05 -17.25 -11.55
N VAL A 250 -16.24 -16.67 -11.79
CA VAL A 250 -16.66 -15.43 -11.11
C VAL A 250 -16.73 -15.64 -9.60
N PHE A 251 -17.33 -16.74 -9.13
CA PHE A 251 -17.45 -17.02 -7.71
C PHE A 251 -16.07 -17.21 -7.07
N HIS A 252 -15.16 -17.94 -7.72
CA HIS A 252 -13.79 -18.14 -7.24
C HIS A 252 -13.00 -16.81 -7.21
N TRP A 253 -13.13 -15.96 -8.22
CA TRP A 253 -12.48 -14.64 -8.22
C TRP A 253 -13.02 -13.73 -7.12
N VAL A 254 -14.35 -13.68 -6.93
CA VAL A 254 -14.99 -12.89 -5.86
C VAL A 254 -14.57 -13.42 -4.49
N SER A 255 -14.55 -14.74 -4.30
CA SER A 255 -14.22 -15.38 -3.04
C SER A 255 -12.76 -15.14 -2.64
N THR A 256 -11.82 -15.35 -3.57
CA THR A 256 -10.38 -15.10 -3.35
C THR A 256 -10.07 -13.62 -3.17
N SER A 257 -10.71 -12.73 -3.93
CA SER A 257 -10.57 -11.27 -3.77
C SER A 257 -11.17 -10.78 -2.44
N GLY A 258 -12.29 -11.37 -2.01
CA GLY A 258 -12.90 -11.11 -0.70
C GLY A 258 -12.03 -11.59 0.46
N ALA A 259 -11.40 -12.75 0.33
CA ALA A 259 -10.42 -13.26 1.29
C ALA A 259 -9.16 -12.36 1.36
N ALA A 260 -8.62 -11.94 0.21
CA ALA A 260 -7.49 -11.02 0.17
C ALA A 260 -7.84 -9.66 0.82
N SER A 261 -9.00 -9.12 0.50
CA SER A 261 -9.46 -7.84 1.06
C SER A 261 -9.67 -7.93 2.57
N SER A 262 -10.33 -8.97 3.06
CA SER A 262 -10.55 -9.16 4.51
C SER A 262 -9.23 -9.40 5.26
N ALA A 263 -8.31 -10.22 4.73
CA ALA A 263 -6.96 -10.38 5.27
C ALA A 263 -6.24 -9.03 5.39
N LYS A 264 -6.36 -8.19 4.35
CA LYS A 264 -5.73 -6.86 4.31
C LYS A 264 -6.33 -5.90 5.32
N LEU A 265 -7.66 -5.91 5.50
CA LEU A 265 -8.32 -5.08 6.50
C LEU A 265 -7.88 -5.49 7.91
N VAL A 266 -7.83 -6.79 8.22
CA VAL A 266 -7.40 -7.28 9.54
C VAL A 266 -5.93 -6.97 9.80
N ALA A 267 -5.03 -7.25 8.84
CA ALA A 267 -3.62 -6.90 8.95
C ALA A 267 -3.42 -5.38 9.12
N GLY A 268 -4.15 -4.60 8.32
CA GLY A 268 -4.15 -3.14 8.40
C GLY A 268 -4.62 -2.65 9.76
N LEU A 269 -5.70 -3.20 10.33
CA LEU A 269 -6.19 -2.86 11.67
C LEU A 269 -5.14 -3.12 12.75
N ILE A 270 -4.52 -4.30 12.76
CA ILE A 270 -3.52 -4.68 13.76
C ILE A 270 -2.29 -3.78 13.68
N THR A 271 -1.85 -3.46 12.46
CA THR A 271 -0.62 -2.72 12.24
C THR A 271 -0.83 -1.21 12.14
N TYR A 272 -2.07 -0.72 12.04
CA TYR A 272 -2.40 0.69 11.81
C TYR A 272 -1.62 1.71 12.67
N PRO A 273 -1.32 1.46 13.97
CA PRO A 273 -0.50 2.36 14.78
C PRO A 273 0.83 2.76 14.11
N HIS A 274 1.45 1.86 13.35
CA HIS A 274 2.71 2.15 12.65
C HIS A 274 2.54 3.22 11.56
N GLU A 275 1.38 3.28 10.90
CA GLU A 275 1.09 4.26 9.86
C GLU A 275 0.92 5.66 10.45
N VAL A 276 0.25 5.76 11.60
CA VAL A 276 0.11 7.02 12.35
C VAL A 276 1.49 7.48 12.82
N ILE A 277 2.29 6.62 13.44
CA ILE A 277 3.65 6.97 13.87
C ILE A 277 4.52 7.42 12.68
N ARG A 278 4.42 6.74 11.54
CA ARG A 278 5.15 7.11 10.32
C ARG A 278 4.81 8.53 9.85
N THR A 279 3.53 8.88 9.80
CA THR A 279 3.11 10.22 9.38
C THR A 279 3.51 11.29 10.38
N ARG A 280 3.42 11.00 11.69
CA ARG A 280 3.86 11.86 12.79
C ARG A 280 5.35 12.15 12.75
N LEU A 281 6.18 11.13 12.55
CA LEU A 281 7.63 11.30 12.42
C LEU A 281 8.03 12.12 11.18
N ARG A 282 7.23 12.09 10.11
CA ARG A 282 7.47 12.88 8.89
C ARG A 282 6.98 14.32 8.97
N GLN A 283 6.23 14.68 10.03
CA GLN A 283 5.76 16.05 10.22
C GLN A 283 6.92 17.04 10.26
N ALA A 284 6.67 18.23 9.74
CA ALA A 284 7.63 19.32 9.80
C ALA A 284 7.77 19.80 11.26
N PRO A 285 8.97 20.20 11.71
CA PRO A 285 9.19 20.80 13.03
C PRO A 285 8.23 21.97 13.28
N VAL A 286 7.64 22.02 14.47
CA VAL A 286 6.58 22.99 14.81
C VAL A 286 7.13 24.13 15.68
N GLU A 287 8.12 23.85 16.53
CA GLU A 287 8.53 24.74 17.62
C GLU A 287 10.05 24.93 17.62
N HIS A 288 10.52 26.18 17.50
CA HIS A 288 11.95 26.56 17.49
C HIS A 288 12.87 25.76 16.54
N GLY A 289 12.31 25.16 15.49
CA GLY A 289 13.06 24.29 14.56
C GLY A 289 13.29 22.86 15.09
N GLN A 290 12.86 22.53 16.31
CA GLN A 290 13.02 21.20 16.87
C GLN A 290 11.85 20.26 16.50
N PRO A 291 12.15 18.99 16.16
CA PRO A 291 11.11 17.99 15.98
C PRO A 291 10.43 17.64 17.30
N LYS A 292 9.10 17.63 17.33
CA LYS A 292 8.36 17.06 18.47
C LYS A 292 8.62 15.56 18.62
N TYR A 293 8.70 14.85 17.50
CA TYR A 293 8.90 13.40 17.45
C TYR A 293 10.28 13.08 16.90
N THR A 294 11.16 12.52 17.74
CA THR A 294 12.55 12.20 17.40
C THR A 294 12.76 10.74 17.06
N GLY A 295 11.93 9.85 17.63
CA GLY A 295 12.07 8.41 17.47
C GLY A 295 10.75 7.66 17.52
N LEU A 296 10.77 6.41 17.07
CA LEU A 296 9.57 5.57 16.97
C LEU A 296 8.90 5.32 18.33
N VAL A 297 9.70 4.88 19.32
CA VAL A 297 9.20 4.58 20.67
C VAL A 297 8.76 5.85 21.40
N GLN A 298 9.52 6.94 21.25
CA GLN A 298 9.16 8.24 21.82
C GLN A 298 7.86 8.76 21.20
N CYS A 299 7.70 8.67 19.89
CA CYS A 299 6.47 9.05 19.20
C CYS A 299 5.26 8.23 19.67
N PHE A 300 5.39 6.90 19.75
CA PHE A 300 4.32 6.03 20.27
C PHE A 300 3.91 6.43 21.70
N ARG A 301 4.89 6.58 22.61
CA ARG A 301 4.64 6.94 24.01
C ARG A 301 3.99 8.32 24.14
N THR A 302 4.45 9.30 23.36
CA THR A 302 3.89 10.64 23.35
C THR A 302 2.44 10.65 22.86
N ILE A 303 2.13 9.93 21.77
CA ILE A 303 0.74 9.82 21.27
C ILE A 303 -0.14 9.12 22.32
N ALA A 304 0.31 7.99 22.86
CA ALA A 304 -0.45 7.25 23.86
C ALA A 304 -0.72 8.09 25.13
N LYS A 305 0.24 8.94 25.53
CA LYS A 305 0.12 9.82 26.71
C LYS A 305 -0.76 11.05 26.45
N GLU A 306 -0.63 11.69 25.29
CA GLU A 306 -1.30 12.97 25.00
C GLU A 306 -2.67 12.81 24.32
N GLU A 307 -2.82 11.82 23.44
CA GLU A 307 -4.05 11.58 22.65
C GLU A 307 -4.80 10.31 23.10
N GLY A 308 -4.19 9.49 23.95
CA GLY A 308 -4.68 8.17 24.30
C GLY A 308 -4.48 7.13 23.17
N MET A 309 -4.84 5.87 23.44
CA MET A 309 -4.70 4.78 22.48
C MET A 309 -5.57 4.98 21.21
N ALA A 310 -6.66 5.74 21.31
CA ALA A 310 -7.49 6.07 20.16
C ALA A 310 -6.78 6.97 19.13
N GLY A 311 -5.81 7.80 19.56
CA GLY A 311 -5.02 8.65 18.66
C GLY A 311 -4.21 7.86 17.63
N LEU A 312 -3.77 6.64 18.00
CA LEU A 312 -3.06 5.71 17.10
C LEU A 312 -3.94 5.14 15.98
N TYR A 313 -5.26 5.36 16.03
CA TYR A 313 -6.23 4.94 15.01
C TYR A 313 -6.85 6.11 14.24
N GLY A 314 -6.29 7.31 14.41
CA GLY A 314 -6.71 8.49 13.66
C GLY A 314 -6.62 8.28 12.15
N GLY A 315 -7.69 8.57 11.42
CA GLY A 315 -7.73 8.42 9.95
C GLY A 315 -7.95 6.99 9.44
N LEU A 316 -8.29 6.02 10.31
CA LEU A 316 -8.54 4.64 9.89
C LEU A 316 -9.72 4.56 8.89
N ALA A 317 -10.83 5.26 9.16
CA ALA A 317 -12.00 5.24 8.29
C ALA A 317 -11.69 5.65 6.82
N PRO A 318 -11.06 6.80 6.53
CA PRO A 318 -10.69 7.14 5.14
C PRO A 318 -9.62 6.20 4.58
N HIS A 319 -8.76 5.61 5.40
CA HIS A 319 -7.81 4.58 4.94
C HIS A 319 -8.53 3.32 4.44
N MET A 320 -9.51 2.83 5.19
CA MET A 320 -10.32 1.67 4.80
C MET A 320 -11.20 1.97 3.59
N LEU A 321 -11.83 3.15 3.55
CA LEU A 321 -12.67 3.59 2.42
C LEU A 321 -11.88 3.66 1.10
N ARG A 322 -10.61 4.04 1.17
CA ARG A 322 -9.71 4.10 0.01
C ARG A 322 -9.29 2.72 -0.51
N SER A 323 -9.27 1.69 0.35
CA SER A 323 -8.68 0.40 0.02
C SER A 323 -9.36 -0.30 -1.17
N LEU A 324 -10.70 -0.29 -1.21
CA LEU A 324 -11.48 -0.96 -2.25
C LEU A 324 -11.33 -0.28 -3.63
N PRO A 325 -11.54 1.04 -3.79
CA PRO A 325 -11.28 1.72 -5.07
C PRO A 325 -9.84 1.53 -5.55
N SER A 326 -8.86 1.58 -4.64
CA SER A 326 -7.45 1.39 -4.96
C SER A 326 -7.18 0.02 -5.59
N ALA A 327 -7.78 -1.04 -5.05
CA ALA A 327 -7.62 -2.40 -5.57
C ALA A 327 -8.26 -2.56 -6.96
N ILE A 328 -9.50 -2.07 -7.12
CA ILE A 328 -10.24 -2.15 -8.38
C ILE A 328 -9.49 -1.43 -9.51
N ILE A 329 -9.00 -0.22 -9.25
CA ILE A 329 -8.30 0.58 -10.27
C ILE A 329 -6.96 -0.06 -10.63
N THR A 330 -6.20 -0.52 -9.63
CA THR A 330 -4.90 -1.16 -9.89
C THR A 330 -5.09 -2.41 -10.76
N LEU A 331 -6.04 -3.28 -10.41
CA LEU A 331 -6.32 -4.50 -11.17
C LEU A 331 -6.85 -4.19 -12.57
N GLY A 332 -7.83 -3.29 -12.69
CA GLY A 332 -8.41 -2.92 -13.98
C GLY A 332 -7.37 -2.34 -14.94
N VAL A 333 -6.49 -1.46 -14.46
CA VAL A 333 -5.39 -0.92 -15.28
C VAL A 333 -4.36 -1.99 -15.60
N TYR A 334 -4.04 -2.87 -14.65
CA TYR A 334 -3.10 -3.95 -14.87
C TYR A 334 -3.57 -4.91 -15.97
N GLU A 335 -4.82 -5.35 -15.92
CA GLU A 335 -5.44 -6.19 -16.95
C GLU A 335 -5.52 -5.47 -18.30
N PHE A 336 -5.86 -4.19 -18.30
CA PHE A 336 -5.90 -3.38 -19.52
C PHE A 336 -4.52 -3.33 -20.20
N VAL A 337 -3.44 -3.11 -19.45
CA VAL A 337 -2.08 -3.10 -20.00
C VAL A 337 -1.68 -4.46 -20.55
N LEU A 338 -2.02 -5.56 -19.86
CA LEU A 338 -1.76 -6.90 -20.38
C LEU A 338 -2.47 -7.15 -21.72
N ARG A 339 -3.76 -6.80 -21.80
CA ARG A 339 -4.54 -6.94 -23.04
C ARG A 339 -3.94 -6.13 -24.19
N VAL A 340 -3.53 -4.88 -23.95
CA VAL A 340 -2.95 -4.00 -24.97
C VAL A 340 -1.57 -4.49 -25.43
N THR A 341 -0.79 -5.10 -24.54
CA THR A 341 0.56 -5.60 -24.86
C THR A 341 0.55 -7.02 -25.47
N GLY A 342 -0.61 -7.64 -25.65
CA GLY A 342 -0.75 -8.99 -26.23
C GLY A 342 -0.17 -10.08 -25.32
N ALA A 343 -0.20 -9.84 -24.02
CA ALA A 343 0.36 -10.69 -22.95
C ALA A 343 -0.70 -11.58 -22.30
#